data_AF-A0A935TFZ7-F1
#
_entry.id   AF-A0A935TFZ7-F1
#
_cell.length_a   1.000
_cell.length_b   1.000
_cell.length_c   1.000
_cell.angle_alpha   90.00
_cell.angle_beta   90.00
_cell.angle_gamma   90.00
#
_symmetry.space_group_name_H-M   'P 1'
#
loop_
_entity.id
_entity.type
_entity.pdbx_description
1 polymer ?
#
loop_
_entity_poly.entity_id
_entity_poly.type
_entity_poly.pdbx_seq_one_letter_code
_entity_poly.pdbx_strand_id
1 'polypeptide(L)'
;MKSITINGIYSNLGKIKIDSQKSIEWRTISNENPPILPFGSKIELAISYNEKDYLNGNNGIVWATYDLRQAEIIQNTLVAQNINCEMKNENLSEFEMFLIKIINTEDINDAVNFIWKSNTGLRLLPDWSYSFGETNKSFEQWLSGN
;
A
#
# COMPACT_ATOMS: atom_id res chain seq x y z
N MET A 1 10.78 7.05 -8.17
CA MET A 1 9.63 6.76 -9.03
C MET A 1 9.89 5.42 -9.68
N LYS A 2 9.05 4.42 -9.38
CA LYS A 2 9.11 3.09 -9.99
C LYS A 2 7.95 2.98 -10.97
N SER A 3 8.16 2.28 -12.08
CA SER A 3 7.11 2.01 -13.06
C SER A 3 6.97 0.51 -13.30
N ILE A 4 5.73 0.07 -13.41
CA ILE A 4 5.37 -1.27 -13.85
C ILE A 4 4.70 -1.13 -15.21
N THR A 5 5.24 -1.81 -16.20
CA THR A 5 4.70 -1.80 -17.57
C THR A 5 3.99 -3.10 -17.86
N ILE A 6 2.74 -3.02 -18.30
CA ILE A 6 1.91 -4.15 -18.69
C ILE A 6 1.56 -3.99 -20.18
N ASN A 7 1.79 -5.05 -20.94
CA ASN A 7 1.42 -5.08 -22.35
C ASN A 7 0.07 -5.77 -22.52
N GLY A 8 -0.77 -5.23 -23.40
CA GLY A 8 -2.04 -5.81 -23.76
C GLY A 8 -2.39 -5.57 -25.23
N ILE A 9 -3.56 -6.06 -25.62
CA ILE A 9 -4.08 -5.95 -26.97
C ILE A 9 -5.42 -5.22 -26.90
N TYR A 10 -5.57 -4.21 -27.75
CA TYR A 10 -6.86 -3.54 -27.90
C TYR A 10 -7.87 -4.47 -28.57
N SER A 11 -8.98 -4.70 -27.88
CA SER A 11 -10.19 -5.25 -28.47
C SER A 11 -11.07 -4.11 -28.97
N ASN A 12 -11.66 -4.31 -30.15
CA ASN A 12 -12.61 -3.41 -30.80
C ASN A 12 -13.89 -3.09 -29.98
N LEU A 13 -14.02 -3.64 -28.77
CA LEU A 13 -15.10 -3.40 -27.82
C LEU A 13 -14.72 -2.40 -26.72
N GLY A 14 -13.66 -1.60 -26.92
CA GLY A 14 -13.20 -0.65 -25.91
C GLY A 14 -12.63 -1.34 -24.67
N LYS A 15 -12.00 -2.52 -24.84
CA LYS A 15 -11.30 -3.22 -23.75
C LYS A 15 -9.86 -3.49 -24.14
N ILE A 16 -8.96 -3.35 -23.18
CA ILE A 16 -7.55 -3.75 -23.30
C ILE A 16 -7.42 -5.13 -22.66
N LYS A 17 -7.12 -6.16 -23.47
CA LYS A 17 -6.86 -7.52 -22.97
C LYS A 17 -5.40 -7.64 -22.59
N ILE A 18 -5.11 -7.96 -21.33
CA ILE A 18 -3.75 -8.16 -20.83
C ILE A 18 -3.35 -9.63 -21.00
N ASP A 19 -4.23 -10.55 -20.58
CA ASP A 19 -4.10 -11.99 -20.79
C ASP A 19 -5.49 -12.63 -21.00
N SER A 20 -5.59 -13.96 -20.97
CA SER A 20 -6.84 -14.68 -21.19
C SER A 20 -7.89 -14.48 -20.09
N GLN A 21 -7.48 -14.05 -18.89
CA GLN A 21 -8.33 -13.88 -17.71
C GLN A 21 -8.46 -12.43 -17.27
N LYS A 22 -7.59 -11.53 -17.74
CA LYS A 22 -7.52 -10.13 -17.32
C LYS A 22 -7.79 -9.18 -18.48
N SER A 23 -8.77 -8.32 -18.29
CA SER A 23 -9.08 -7.21 -19.21
C SER A 23 -9.41 -5.94 -18.44
N ILE A 24 -9.04 -4.80 -18.99
CA ILE A 24 -9.38 -3.47 -18.48
C ILE A 24 -10.35 -2.83 -19.46
N GLU A 25 -11.47 -2.28 -18.95
CA GLU A 25 -12.39 -1.50 -19.77
C GLU A 25 -11.86 -0.08 -19.97
N TRP A 26 -11.96 0.47 -21.17
CA TRP A 26 -11.44 1.81 -21.46
C TRP A 26 -12.03 2.88 -20.53
N ARG A 27 -13.31 2.76 -20.19
CA ARG A 27 -14.02 3.70 -19.31
C ARG A 27 -13.50 3.71 -17.88
N THR A 28 -12.76 2.70 -17.44
CA THR A 28 -12.15 2.70 -16.09
C THR A 28 -10.83 3.46 -16.05
N ILE A 29 -10.23 3.77 -17.21
CA ILE A 29 -8.96 4.49 -17.31
C ILE A 29 -9.10 5.89 -17.92
N SER A 30 -10.15 6.16 -18.67
CA SER A 30 -10.43 7.48 -19.24
C SER A 30 -11.93 7.72 -19.36
N ASN A 31 -12.35 8.95 -19.08
CA ASN A 31 -13.72 9.42 -19.34
C ASN A 31 -13.96 9.77 -20.81
N GLU A 32 -12.90 9.78 -21.63
CA GLU A 32 -12.99 10.02 -23.06
C GLU A 32 -13.43 8.77 -23.81
N ASN A 33 -13.93 8.97 -25.04
CA ASN A 33 -14.25 7.86 -25.92
C ASN A 33 -12.99 7.05 -26.25
N PRO A 34 -13.09 5.71 -26.37
CA PRO A 34 -11.97 4.90 -26.78
C PRO A 34 -11.46 5.29 -28.17
N PRO A 35 -10.14 5.32 -28.39
CA PRO A 35 -9.56 5.67 -29.67
C PRO A 35 -9.93 4.63 -30.74
N ILE A 36 -10.02 5.07 -31.98
CA ILE A 36 -10.23 4.19 -33.13
C ILE A 36 -8.89 3.55 -33.47
N LEU A 37 -8.66 2.35 -32.93
CA LEU A 37 -7.46 1.56 -33.17
C LEU A 37 -7.80 0.25 -33.90
N PRO A 38 -6.91 -0.23 -34.79
CA PRO A 38 -7.03 -1.56 -35.36
C PRO A 38 -7.18 -2.64 -34.28
N PHE A 39 -8.02 -3.64 -34.55
CA PHE A 39 -8.07 -4.83 -33.70
C PHE A 39 -6.67 -5.47 -33.67
N GLY A 40 -6.20 -5.84 -32.47
CA GLY A 40 -4.87 -6.41 -32.32
C GLY A 40 -3.78 -5.39 -32.03
N SER A 41 -4.07 -4.08 -32.03
CA SER A 41 -3.09 -3.04 -31.68
C SER A 41 -2.48 -3.31 -30.31
N LYS A 42 -1.15 -3.31 -30.24
CA LYS A 42 -0.40 -3.39 -28.99
C LYS A 42 -0.68 -2.14 -28.17
N ILE A 43 -1.13 -2.34 -26.93
CA ILE A 43 -1.31 -1.28 -25.94
C ILE A 43 -0.30 -1.51 -24.83
N GLU A 44 0.39 -0.44 -24.46
CA GLU A 44 1.29 -0.43 -23.31
C GLU A 44 0.67 0.42 -22.21
N LEU A 45 0.49 -0.17 -21.03
CA LEU A 45 0.00 0.51 -19.83
C LEU A 45 1.16 0.63 -18.85
N ALA A 46 1.50 1.86 -18.48
CA ALA A 46 2.52 2.14 -17.48
C ALA A 46 1.86 2.64 -16.19
N ILE A 47 2.03 1.89 -15.10
CA ILE A 47 1.65 2.32 -13.75
C ILE A 47 2.90 2.92 -13.12
N SER A 48 2.84 4.20 -12.77
CA SER A 48 3.92 4.88 -12.06
C SER A 48 3.50 5.15 -10.63
N TYR A 49 4.38 4.83 -9.68
CA TYR A 49 4.17 5.19 -8.28
C TYR A 49 5.44 5.79 -7.68
N ASN A 50 5.25 6.72 -6.75
CA ASN A 50 6.32 7.24 -5.94
C ASN A 50 6.38 6.43 -4.65
N GLU A 51 7.40 5.61 -4.52
CA GLU A 51 7.66 4.79 -3.33
C GLU A 51 7.74 5.64 -2.05
N LYS A 52 8.15 6.92 -2.16
CA LYS A 52 8.14 7.88 -1.05
C LYS A 52 6.73 8.19 -0.53
N ASP A 53 5.70 8.12 -1.36
CA ASP A 53 4.34 8.49 -0.95
C ASP A 53 3.74 7.48 0.04
N TYR A 54 4.19 6.22 -0.01
CA TYR A 54 3.78 5.16 0.91
C TYR A 54 4.73 4.99 2.11
N LEU A 55 5.99 5.40 1.99
CA LEU A 55 7.02 5.15 3.01
C LEU A 55 7.35 6.35 3.92
N ASN A 56 6.81 7.54 3.65
CA ASN A 56 7.22 8.77 4.35
C ASN A 56 6.18 9.33 5.33
N GLY A 57 5.15 8.57 5.71
CA GLY A 57 4.17 9.14 6.64
C GLY A 57 3.29 10.22 6.01
N ASN A 58 2.97 10.13 4.72
CA ASN A 58 2.18 11.16 4.04
C ASN A 58 0.80 11.27 4.73
N ASN A 59 0.32 12.49 4.99
CA ASN A 59 -0.82 12.78 5.88
C ASN A 59 -0.70 12.25 7.32
N GLY A 60 0.53 11.95 7.77
CA GLY A 60 0.83 11.39 9.09
C GLY A 60 0.68 9.86 9.20
N ILE A 61 0.33 9.14 8.12
CA ILE A 61 0.09 7.69 8.17
C ILE A 61 1.40 6.91 8.12
N VAL A 62 1.81 6.34 9.24
CA VAL A 62 3.12 5.65 9.38
C VAL A 62 3.01 4.12 9.43
N TRP A 63 1.79 3.58 9.53
CA TRP A 63 1.55 2.14 9.50
C TRP A 63 0.15 1.84 8.96
N ALA A 64 0.01 0.72 8.25
CA ALA A 64 -1.27 0.17 7.85
C ALA A 64 -1.25 -1.35 7.97
N THR A 65 -2.32 -1.93 8.48
CA THR A 65 -2.46 -3.38 8.62
C THR A 65 -3.93 -3.81 8.53
N TYR A 66 -4.16 -5.05 8.11
CA TYR A 66 -5.49 -5.69 8.18
C TYR A 66 -5.74 -6.37 9.55
N ASP A 67 -4.73 -6.45 10.42
CA ASP A 67 -4.82 -7.09 11.73
C ASP A 67 -4.96 -6.03 12.84
N LEU A 68 -6.14 -5.97 13.47
CA LEU A 68 -6.41 -5.05 14.58
C LEU A 68 -5.39 -5.19 15.71
N ARG A 69 -4.99 -6.42 16.05
CA ARG A 69 -4.03 -6.68 17.12
C ARG A 69 -2.68 -6.05 16.79
N GLN A 70 -2.25 -6.10 15.52
CA GLN A 70 -1.03 -5.42 15.09
C GLN A 70 -1.18 -3.91 15.27
N ALA A 71 -2.29 -3.32 14.82
CA ALA A 71 -2.51 -1.88 14.93
C ALA A 71 -2.48 -1.41 16.39
N GLU A 72 -3.18 -2.11 17.30
CA GLU A 72 -3.19 -1.81 18.74
C GLU A 72 -1.79 -1.90 19.36
N ILE A 73 -1.01 -2.93 19.03
CA ILE A 73 0.35 -3.11 19.55
C ILE A 73 1.27 -1.99 19.06
N ILE A 74 1.21 -1.63 17.77
CA ILE A 74 2.00 -0.51 17.22
C ILE A 74 1.62 0.79 17.90
N GLN A 75 0.32 1.08 18.03
CA GLN A 75 -0.17 2.29 18.69
C GLN A 75 0.33 2.38 20.13
N ASN A 76 0.13 1.32 20.92
CA ASN A 76 0.56 1.28 22.32
C ASN A 76 2.07 1.46 22.47
N THR A 77 2.85 0.89 21.54
CA THR A 77 4.31 1.04 21.57
C THR A 77 4.74 2.46 21.26
N LEU A 78 4.13 3.12 20.28
CA LEU A 78 4.42 4.53 19.96
C LEU A 78 4.05 5.44 21.13
N VAL A 79 2.89 5.23 21.76
CA VAL A 79 2.48 5.97 22.96
C VAL A 79 3.49 5.79 24.10
N ALA A 80 4.02 4.58 24.31
CA ALA A 80 5.06 4.33 25.30
C ALA A 80 6.39 5.05 25.01
N GLN A 81 6.65 5.40 23.75
CA GLN A 81 7.79 6.24 23.33
C GLN A 81 7.47 7.75 23.41
N ASN A 82 6.33 8.13 23.99
CA ASN A 82 5.80 9.50 24.01
C ASN A 82 5.48 10.08 22.61
N ILE A 83 5.22 9.22 21.63
CA ILE A 83 4.79 9.64 20.29
C ILE A 83 3.26 9.63 20.22
N ASN A 84 2.67 10.80 19.99
CA ASN A 84 1.22 10.95 19.96
C ASN A 84 0.63 10.48 18.62
N CYS A 85 -0.29 9.52 18.67
CA CYS A 85 -0.88 8.90 17.49
C CYS A 85 -2.34 8.49 17.68
N GLU A 86 -3.07 8.42 16.57
CA GLU A 86 -4.45 7.95 16.48
C GLU A 86 -4.51 6.71 15.57
N MET A 87 -5.35 5.73 15.93
CA MET A 87 -5.72 4.65 15.04
C MET A 87 -6.98 5.04 14.28
N LYS A 88 -6.94 4.94 12.96
CA LYS A 88 -8.10 5.11 12.08
C LYS A 88 -8.48 3.77 11.48
N ASN A 89 -9.76 3.63 11.23
CA ASN A 89 -10.31 2.49 10.52
C ASN A 89 -10.87 3.00 9.18
N GLU A 90 -10.41 2.42 8.09
CA GLU A 90 -10.83 2.74 6.73
C GLU A 90 -11.23 1.46 5.99
N ASN A 91 -12.30 1.54 5.20
CA ASN A 91 -12.70 0.42 4.35
C ASN A 91 -12.04 0.54 2.98
N LEU A 92 -11.20 -0.44 2.63
CA LEU A 92 -10.61 -0.56 1.30
C LEU A 92 -11.36 -1.67 0.53
N SER A 93 -12.41 -1.26 -0.19
CA SER A 93 -13.37 -2.17 -0.85
C SER A 93 -14.06 -3.11 0.15
N GLU A 94 -13.69 -4.39 0.15
CA GLU A 94 -14.30 -5.44 0.99
C GLU A 94 -13.50 -5.70 2.28
N PHE A 95 -12.38 -5.00 2.47
CA PHE A 95 -11.46 -5.23 3.58
C PHE A 95 -11.40 -4.03 4.51
N GLU A 96 -11.51 -4.31 5.80
CA GLU A 96 -11.28 -3.35 6.87
C GLU A 96 -9.77 -3.17 7.07
N MET A 97 -9.29 -1.93 7.07
CA MET A 97 -7.88 -1.60 7.24
C MET A 97 -7.68 -0.62 8.39
N PHE A 98 -6.72 -0.94 9.25
CA PHE A 98 -6.33 -0.13 10.39
C PHE A 98 -5.08 0.69 10.05
N LEU A 99 -5.17 2.00 10.21
CA LEU A 99 -4.12 2.95 9.92
C LEU A 99 -3.64 3.61 11.21
N ILE A 100 -2.32 3.71 11.41
CA ILE A 100 -1.75 4.51 12.50
C ILE A 100 -1.30 5.85 11.96
N LYS A 101 -1.89 6.92 12.51
CA LYS A 101 -1.59 8.30 12.14
C LYS A 101 -0.91 9.02 13.28
N ILE A 102 0.25 9.60 13.01
CA ILE A 102 0.92 10.49 13.96
C ILE A 102 0.22 11.86 13.93
N ILE A 103 -0.06 12.40 15.11
CA ILE A 103 -0.78 13.66 15.27
C ILE A 103 0.16 14.86 15.03
N ASN A 104 1.37 14.79 15.58
CA ASN A 104 2.38 15.84 15.43
C ASN A 104 3.31 15.51 14.26
N THR A 105 3.39 16.41 13.29
CA THR A 105 4.19 16.18 12.08
C THR A 105 5.69 16.02 12.35
N GLU A 106 6.18 16.62 13.44
CA GLU A 106 7.59 16.54 13.86
C GLU A 106 7.98 15.10 14.26
N ASP A 107 7.04 14.35 14.84
CA ASP A 107 7.27 12.99 15.34
C ASP A 107 7.17 11.92 14.23
N ILE A 108 6.76 12.29 13.01
CA ILE A 108 6.54 11.32 11.90
C ILE A 108 7.83 10.56 11.58
N ASN A 109 8.95 11.27 11.46
CA ASN A 109 10.22 10.63 11.11
C ASN A 109 10.69 9.70 12.22
N ASP A 110 10.50 10.11 13.48
CA ASP A 110 10.87 9.31 14.64
C ASP A 110 10.01 8.04 14.74
N ALA A 111 8.70 8.17 14.47
CA ALA A 111 7.81 7.02 14.38
C ALA A 111 8.22 6.06 13.25
N VAL A 112 8.40 6.55 12.02
CA VAL A 112 8.83 5.71 10.89
C VAL A 112 10.17 5.04 11.18
N ASN A 113 11.13 5.78 11.75
CA ASN A 113 12.43 5.25 12.11
C ASN A 113 12.29 4.17 13.18
N PHE A 114 11.50 4.41 14.22
CA PHE A 114 11.29 3.47 15.31
C PHE A 114 10.58 2.19 14.85
N ILE A 115 9.57 2.28 13.98
CA ILE A 115 8.86 1.09 13.51
C ILE A 115 9.74 0.28 12.54
N TRP A 116 10.43 0.93 11.59
CA TRP A 116 11.03 0.23 10.44
C TRP A 116 12.56 0.30 10.32
N LYS A 117 13.19 1.41 10.66
CA LYS A 117 14.58 1.70 10.23
C LYS A 117 15.62 1.59 11.34
N SER A 118 15.22 1.71 12.61
CA SER A 118 16.14 1.75 13.74
C SER A 118 16.55 0.35 14.19
N ASN A 119 17.85 0.18 14.44
CA ASN A 119 18.38 -1.04 15.05
C ASN A 119 17.88 -1.25 16.49
N THR A 120 17.43 -0.20 17.18
CA THR A 120 16.84 -0.27 18.52
C THR A 120 15.31 -0.20 18.51
N GLY A 121 14.72 -0.11 17.31
CA GLY A 121 13.28 -0.07 17.10
C GLY A 121 12.67 -1.46 16.89
N LEU A 122 11.43 -1.48 16.38
CA LEU A 122 10.66 -2.72 16.18
C LEU A 122 11.15 -3.54 14.99
N ARG A 123 11.76 -2.90 13.98
CA ARG A 123 12.25 -3.52 12.73
C ARG A 123 11.14 -4.28 11.97
N LEU A 124 9.92 -3.79 12.07
CA LEU A 124 8.78 -4.41 11.43
C LEU A 124 8.71 -3.98 9.96
N LEU A 125 8.28 -4.91 9.12
CA LEU A 125 7.94 -4.65 7.75
C LEU A 125 6.43 -4.46 7.65
N PRO A 126 5.95 -3.43 6.92
CA PRO A 126 4.52 -3.22 6.72
C PRO A 126 3.87 -4.35 5.93
N ASP A 127 2.57 -4.55 6.12
CA ASP A 127 1.81 -5.68 5.55
C ASP A 127 1.92 -5.79 4.02
N TRP A 128 2.09 -4.67 3.30
CA TRP A 128 2.28 -4.68 1.85
C TRP A 128 3.63 -5.24 1.38
N SER A 129 4.53 -5.60 2.31
CA SER A 129 5.76 -6.35 2.03
C SER A 129 5.50 -7.84 1.83
N TYR A 130 4.28 -8.31 2.12
CA TYR A 130 3.89 -9.71 2.07
C TYR A 130 2.80 -9.94 1.01
N SER A 131 2.70 -11.17 0.51
CA SER A 131 1.65 -11.50 -0.46
C SER A 131 0.28 -11.46 0.22
N PHE A 132 -0.77 -11.22 -0.56
CA PHE A 132 -2.14 -11.24 -0.03
C PHE A 132 -2.43 -12.58 0.68
N GLY A 133 -2.93 -12.49 1.92
CA GLY A 133 -3.22 -13.64 2.78
C GLY A 133 -2.02 -14.24 3.52
N GLU A 134 -0.80 -13.75 3.28
CA GLU A 134 0.34 -14.10 4.13
C GLU A 134 0.33 -13.30 5.43
N THR A 135 0.69 -13.96 6.52
CA THR A 135 0.90 -13.30 7.82
C THR A 135 2.14 -12.40 7.78
N ASN A 136 2.12 -11.31 8.56
CA ASN A 136 3.28 -10.45 8.72
C ASN A 136 4.39 -11.18 9.51
N LYS A 137 5.30 -11.84 8.78
CA LYS A 137 6.35 -12.67 9.39
C LYS A 137 7.30 -11.87 10.28
N SER A 138 7.54 -10.59 9.97
CA SER A 138 8.38 -9.72 10.82
C SER A 138 7.73 -9.44 12.17
N PHE A 139 6.41 -9.28 12.19
CA PHE A 139 5.65 -9.10 13.41
C PHE A 139 5.65 -10.34 14.29
N GLU A 140 5.43 -11.52 13.70
CA GLU A 140 5.47 -12.79 14.44
C GLU A 140 6.86 -13.11 14.97
N GLN A 141 7.91 -12.81 14.19
CA GLN A 141 9.30 -12.94 14.64
C GLN A 141 9.58 -12.03 15.84
N TRP A 142 9.18 -10.76 15.75
CA TRP A 142 9.34 -9.79 16.82
C TRP A 142 8.63 -10.24 18.11
N LEU A 143 7.39 -10.74 18.02
CA LEU A 143 6.66 -11.29 19.16
C LEU A 143 7.35 -12.52 19.78
N SER A 144 8.01 -13.33 18.95
CA SER A 144 8.76 -14.50 19.41
C SER A 144 10.12 -14.17 20.04
N GLY A 145 10.56 -12.89 19.98
CA GLY A 145 11.85 -12.43 20.50
C GLY A 145 13.06 -12.85 19.67
N ASN A 146 12.86 -13.18 18.39
CA ASN A 146 13.90 -13.58 17.44
C ASN A 146 14.29 -12.46 16.48
#